data_AF-G0HYB1-F1
#
_entry.id   AF-G0HYB1-F1
#
_cell.length_a   1.000
_cell.length_b   1.000
_cell.length_c   1.000
_cell.angle_alpha   90.00
_cell.angle_beta   90.00
_cell.angle_gamma   90.00
#
_symmetry.space_group_name_H-M   'P 1'
#
loop_
_entity.id
_entity.type
_entity.pdbx_description
1 polymer ?
#
loop_
_entity_poly.entity_id
_entity_poly.type
_entity_poly.pdbx_seq_one_letter_code
_entity_poly.pdbx_strand_id
1 'polypeptide(L)'
;MAALPIRTLHVLAMAVLVGGTTLLWYSYRSGAIASLAPARQFEWLFWAGVGVLVFTGVGNLGTLGPPGPGTDWGRTLLAKLIVVVALVVGSVVRTLLLVQASDREATSGDLSPALRRTLSRAYGATAAVLLSIVVLAEVLAHG
;
A
#
# COMPACT_ATOMS: atom_id res chain seq x y z
N MET A 1 13.91 -16.79 18.79
CA MET A 1 14.71 -15.58 18.46
C MET A 1 14.31 -14.92 17.14
N ALA A 2 13.71 -15.62 16.16
CA ALA A 2 13.33 -15.04 14.85
C ALA A 2 12.08 -14.12 14.86
N ALA A 3 11.27 -14.12 15.93
CA ALA A 3 10.01 -13.36 15.98
C ALA A 3 10.20 -11.83 15.98
N LEU A 4 11.24 -11.32 16.67
CA LEU A 4 11.53 -9.89 16.74
C LEU A 4 11.95 -9.31 15.38
N PRO A 5 12.92 -9.90 14.65
CA PRO A 5 13.29 -9.44 13.30
C PRO A 5 12.12 -9.43 12.31
N ILE A 6 11.28 -10.46 12.31
CA ILE A 6 10.11 -10.55 11.41
C ILE A 6 9.10 -9.44 11.72
N ARG A 7 8.81 -9.20 13.00
CA ARG A 7 7.91 -8.13 13.43
C ARG A 7 8.47 -6.75 13.06
N THR A 8 9.75 -6.50 13.31
CA THR A 8 10.41 -5.24 12.96
C THR A 8 10.37 -5.02 11.45
N LEU A 9 10.66 -6.04 10.65
CA LEU A 9 10.59 -5.98 9.20
C LEU A 9 9.16 -5.66 8.71
N HIS A 10 8.15 -6.29 9.30
CA HIS A 10 6.73 -6.02 8.98
C HIS A 10 6.37 -4.55 9.23
N VAL A 11 6.73 -4.01 10.40
CA VAL A 11 6.43 -2.62 10.77
C VAL A 11 7.21 -1.64 9.89
N LEU A 12 8.49 -1.91 9.61
CA LEU A 12 9.30 -1.09 8.71
C LEU A 12 8.71 -1.05 7.29
N ALA A 13 8.33 -2.22 6.75
CA ALA A 13 7.67 -2.27 5.45
C ALA A 13 6.38 -1.45 5.45
N MET A 14 5.54 -1.57 6.48
CA MET A 14 4.31 -0.79 6.60
C MET A 14 4.58 0.72 6.65
N ALA A 15 5.56 1.15 7.45
CA ALA A 15 5.95 2.55 7.58
C ALA A 15 6.46 3.13 6.26
N VAL A 16 7.28 2.37 5.52
CA VAL A 16 7.78 2.77 4.19
C VAL A 16 6.63 2.92 3.20
N LEU A 17 5.68 1.96 3.16
CA LEU A 17 4.55 2.05 2.23
C LEU A 17 3.62 3.21 2.56
N VAL A 18 3.25 3.38 3.83
CA VAL A 18 2.40 4.50 4.28
C VAL A 18 3.09 5.83 4.01
N GLY A 19 4.35 5.98 4.41
CA GLY A 19 5.12 7.20 4.22
C GLY A 19 5.32 7.55 2.75
N GLY A 20 5.73 6.59 1.92
CA GLY A 20 5.98 6.82 0.50
C GLY A 20 4.72 7.14 -0.30
N THR A 21 3.61 6.45 -0.04
CA THR A 21 2.32 6.78 -0.68
C THR A 21 1.81 8.15 -0.27
N THR A 22 1.93 8.51 1.02
CA THR A 22 1.53 9.82 1.54
C THR A 22 2.41 10.94 0.95
N LEU A 23 3.72 10.72 0.85
CA LEU A 23 4.64 11.67 0.26
C LEU A 23 4.33 11.91 -1.22
N LEU A 24 4.11 10.85 -2.02
CA LEU A 24 3.74 10.99 -3.43
C LEU A 24 2.38 11.67 -3.60
N TRP A 25 1.39 11.32 -2.78
CA TRP A 25 0.08 11.97 -2.78
C TRP A 25 0.23 13.48 -2.59
N TYR A 26 0.96 13.88 -1.54
CA TYR A 26 1.16 15.28 -1.19
C TYR A 26 1.98 16.02 -2.26
N SER A 27 3.08 15.43 -2.74
CA SER A 27 3.95 16.04 -3.75
C SER A 27 3.25 16.26 -5.09
N TYR A 28 2.44 15.30 -5.56
CA TYR A 28 1.62 15.51 -6.76
C TYR A 28 0.45 16.46 -6.53
N ARG A 29 -0.13 16.48 -5.32
CA ARG A 29 -1.22 17.39 -4.94
C ARG A 29 -0.77 18.85 -4.92
N SER A 30 0.39 19.11 -4.31
CA SER A 30 0.97 20.45 -4.19
C SER A 30 1.65 20.91 -5.48
N GLY A 31 1.95 19.99 -6.40
CA GLY A 31 2.72 20.29 -7.61
C GLY A 31 4.22 20.39 -7.36
N ALA A 32 4.71 19.97 -6.18
CA ALA A 32 6.14 19.92 -5.85
C ALA A 32 6.94 19.01 -6.79
N ILE A 33 6.29 17.99 -7.37
CA ILE A 33 6.85 17.17 -8.45
C ILE A 33 5.96 17.23 -9.69
N ALA A 34 6.61 17.33 -10.84
CA ALA A 34 5.97 17.37 -12.16
C ALA A 34 6.34 16.19 -13.06
N SER A 35 7.16 15.25 -12.58
CA SER A 35 7.63 14.09 -13.36
C SER A 35 7.10 12.77 -12.81
N LEU A 36 7.13 11.71 -13.63
CA LEU A 36 6.77 10.36 -13.20
C LEU A 36 7.92 9.57 -12.55
N ALA A 37 9.16 10.09 -12.55
CA ALA A 37 10.32 9.35 -12.07
C ALA A 37 10.21 8.89 -10.60
N PRO A 38 9.78 9.75 -9.64
CA PRO A 38 9.60 9.31 -8.24
C PRO A 38 8.53 8.22 -8.09
N ALA A 39 7.43 8.33 -8.82
CA ALA A 39 6.37 7.32 -8.84
C ALA A 39 6.89 5.97 -9.37
N ARG A 40 7.65 5.98 -10.48
CA ARG A 40 8.22 4.76 -11.08
C ARG A 40 9.16 4.04 -10.13
N GLN A 41 10.04 4.78 -9.46
CA GLN A 41 10.95 4.19 -8.47
C GLN A 41 10.17 3.64 -7.26
N PHE A 42 9.15 4.37 -6.81
CA PHE A 42 8.33 3.93 -5.70
C PHE A 42 7.53 2.66 -6.00
N GLU A 43 7.06 2.43 -7.23
CA GLU A 43 6.33 1.18 -7.55
C GLU A 43 7.17 -0.07 -7.26
N TRP A 44 8.47 -0.06 -7.54
CA TRP A 44 9.36 -1.17 -7.20
C TRP A 44 9.42 -1.41 -5.69
N LEU A 45 9.62 -0.34 -4.93
CA LEU A 45 9.64 -0.40 -3.47
C LEU A 45 8.28 -0.84 -2.91
N PHE A 46 7.19 -0.39 -3.54
CA PHE A 46 5.83 -0.73 -3.16
C PHE A 46 5.58 -2.23 -3.30
N TRP A 47 5.87 -2.81 -4.47
CA TRP A 47 5.66 -4.24 -4.70
C TRP A 47 6.57 -5.12 -3.84
N ALA A 48 7.84 -4.72 -3.65
CA ALA A 48 8.73 -5.40 -2.72
C ALA A 48 8.19 -5.35 -1.27
N GLY A 49 7.74 -4.18 -0.81
CA GLY A 49 7.15 -4.00 0.51
C GLY A 49 5.85 -4.78 0.70
N VAL A 50 4.97 -4.82 -0.30
CA VAL A 50 3.76 -5.66 -0.29
C VAL A 50 4.13 -7.14 -0.15
N GLY A 51 5.13 -7.61 -0.91
CA GLY A 51 5.63 -8.98 -0.79
C GLY A 51 6.11 -9.30 0.62
N VAL A 52 6.89 -8.39 1.23
CA VAL A 52 7.34 -8.52 2.62
C VAL A 52 6.16 -8.57 3.60
N LEU A 53 5.18 -7.67 3.45
CA LEU A 53 3.99 -7.62 4.33
C LEU A 53 3.14 -8.88 4.23
N VAL A 54 2.95 -9.42 3.03
CA VAL A 54 2.22 -10.66 2.81
C VAL A 54 2.97 -11.83 3.43
N PHE A 55 4.26 -11.96 3.15
CA PHE A 55 5.08 -13.06 3.67
C PHE A 55 5.10 -13.09 5.20
N THR A 56 5.38 -11.93 5.81
CA THR A 56 5.41 -11.78 7.27
C THR A 56 4.00 -11.88 7.88
N GLY A 57 2.96 -11.41 7.18
CA GLY A 57 1.57 -11.53 7.61
C GLY A 57 1.06 -12.98 7.63
N VAL A 58 1.32 -13.76 6.58
CA VAL A 58 0.98 -15.20 6.53
C VAL A 58 1.71 -15.97 7.63
N GLY A 59 3.00 -15.68 7.86
CA GLY A 59 3.76 -16.25 8.96
C GLY A 59 3.10 -16.01 10.32
N ASN A 60 2.63 -14.78 10.57
CA ASN A 60 1.92 -14.44 11.80
C ASN A 60 0.60 -15.20 11.95
N LEU A 61 -0.18 -15.37 10.86
CA LEU A 61 -1.42 -16.15 10.88
C LEU A 61 -1.17 -17.64 11.18
N GLY A 62 -0.12 -18.21 10.60
CA GLY A 62 0.28 -19.60 10.86
C GLY A 62 0.64 -19.87 12.32
N THR A 63 1.14 -18.86 13.05
CA THR A 63 1.47 -18.98 14.48
C THR A 63 0.28 -18.80 15.42
N LEU A 64 -0.75 -18.06 15.01
CA LEU A 64 -1.91 -17.73 15.86
C LEU A 64 -3.00 -18.80 15.84
N GLY A 65 -2.99 -19.70 14.86
CA GLY A 65 -4.04 -20.71 14.64
C GLY A 65 -5.32 -20.11 14.01
N PRO A 66 -6.12 -20.90 13.28
CA PRO A 66 -7.29 -20.37 12.58
C PRO A 66 -8.37 -19.90 13.58
N PRO A 67 -8.95 -18.69 13.41
CA PRO A 67 -10.13 -18.28 14.15
C PRO A 67 -11.26 -19.27 13.92
N GLY A 68 -12.03 -19.58 14.96
CA GLY A 68 -13.36 -20.15 14.73
C GLY A 68 -14.19 -19.22 13.83
N PRO A 69 -14.92 -19.73 12.82
CA PRO A 69 -15.58 -18.92 11.78
C PRO A 69 -16.67 -17.96 12.29
N GLY A 70 -17.04 -18.02 13.58
CA GLY A 70 -18.03 -17.17 14.22
C GLY A 70 -17.49 -16.15 15.22
N THR A 71 -16.17 -16.04 15.42
CA THR A 71 -15.60 -15.13 16.43
C THR A 71 -15.42 -13.71 15.89
N ASP A 72 -15.51 -12.70 16.76
CA ASP A 72 -15.25 -11.31 16.38
C ASP A 72 -13.81 -11.13 15.88
N TRP A 73 -12.86 -11.90 16.43
CA TRP A 73 -11.49 -12.00 15.92
C TRP A 73 -11.44 -12.46 14.45
N GLY A 74 -12.19 -13.52 14.10
CA GLY A 74 -12.28 -14.02 12.72
C GLY A 74 -12.91 -13.01 11.75
N ARG A 75 -13.93 -12.26 12.20
CA ARG A 75 -14.57 -11.20 11.41
C ARG A 75 -13.61 -10.05 11.13
N THR A 76 -12.89 -9.56 12.13
CA THR A 76 -11.90 -8.47 11.96
C THR A 76 -10.74 -8.90 11.07
N LEU A 77 -10.28 -10.15 11.21
CA LEU A 77 -9.26 -10.71 10.32
C LEU A 77 -9.75 -10.77 8.87
N LEU A 78 -10.98 -11.28 8.64
CA LEU A 78 -11.57 -11.32 7.30
C LEU A 78 -11.69 -9.93 6.69
N ALA A 79 -12.16 -8.94 7.46
CA ALA A 79 -12.23 -7.55 7.03
C ALA A 79 -10.84 -7.03 6.62
N LYS A 80 -9.81 -7.26 7.43
CA LYS A 80 -8.43 -6.89 7.09
C LYS A 80 -7.97 -7.55 5.78
N LEU A 81 -8.24 -8.83 5.58
CA LEU A 81 -7.87 -9.55 4.35
C LEU A 81 -8.60 -8.98 3.12
N ILE A 82 -9.88 -8.67 3.22
CA ILE A 82 -10.64 -8.02 2.14
C ILE A 82 -10.00 -6.67 1.78
N VAL A 83 -9.65 -5.86 2.79
CA VAL A 83 -8.98 -4.57 2.57
C VAL A 83 -7.60 -4.75 1.94
N VAL A 84 -6.84 -5.78 2.33
CA VAL A 84 -5.54 -6.11 1.69
C VAL A 84 -5.73 -6.53 0.24
N VAL A 85 -6.74 -7.35 -0.09
CA VAL A 85 -7.03 -7.71 -1.48
C VAL A 85 -7.42 -6.47 -2.29
N ALA A 86 -8.28 -5.61 -1.73
CA ALA A 86 -8.65 -4.35 -2.36
C ALA A 86 -7.44 -3.43 -2.61
N LEU A 87 -6.52 -3.36 -1.64
CA LEU A 87 -5.24 -2.65 -1.79
C LEU A 87 -4.43 -3.22 -2.97
N VAL A 88 -4.28 -4.54 -3.05
CA VAL A 88 -3.49 -5.18 -4.13
C VAL A 88 -4.12 -4.92 -5.49
N VAL A 89 -5.42 -5.17 -5.65
CA VAL A 89 -6.14 -4.93 -6.91
C VAL A 89 -6.08 -3.45 -7.30
N GLY A 90 -6.36 -2.54 -6.37
CA GLY A 90 -6.26 -1.10 -6.61
C GLY A 90 -4.83 -0.66 -6.95
N SER A 91 -3.82 -1.32 -6.38
CA SER A 91 -2.41 -1.04 -6.68
C SER A 91 -2.01 -1.55 -8.05
N VAL A 92 -2.52 -2.69 -8.51
CA VAL A 92 -2.34 -3.13 -9.91
C VAL A 92 -2.89 -2.08 -10.86
N VAL A 93 -4.12 -1.61 -10.63
CA VAL A 93 -4.73 -0.55 -11.45
C VAL A 93 -3.87 0.72 -11.42
N ARG A 94 -3.36 1.12 -10.24
CA ARG A 94 -2.45 2.26 -10.11
C ARG A 94 -1.16 2.07 -10.93
N THR A 95 -0.51 0.90 -10.84
CA THR A 95 0.70 0.59 -11.60
C THR A 95 0.42 0.63 -13.11
N LEU A 96 -0.71 0.07 -13.58
CA LEU A 96 -1.11 0.13 -14.99
C LEU A 96 -1.38 1.56 -15.47
N LEU A 97 -2.01 2.39 -14.63
CA LEU A 97 -2.18 3.83 -14.91
C LEU A 97 -0.83 4.54 -15.05
N LEU A 98 0.15 4.20 -14.20
CA LEU A 98 1.49 4.78 -14.27
C LEU A 98 2.27 4.33 -15.52
N VAL A 99 2.13 3.07 -15.94
CA VAL A 99 2.72 2.58 -17.19
C VAL A 99 2.14 3.34 -18.38
N GLN A 100 0.80 3.42 -18.48
CA GLN A 100 0.12 4.18 -19.53
C GLN A 100 0.43 5.68 -19.50
N ALA A 101 0.73 6.23 -18.32
CA ALA A 101 1.14 7.62 -18.16
C ALA A 101 2.57 7.85 -18.68
N SER A 102 3.45 6.89 -18.43
CA SER A 102 4.86 6.93 -18.86
C SER A 102 4.98 6.89 -20.38
N ASP A 103 4.15 6.08 -21.05
CA ASP A 103 4.11 6.02 -22.52
C ASP A 103 3.68 7.36 -23.15
N ARG A 104 2.74 8.06 -22.50
CA ARG A 104 2.27 9.39 -22.94
C ARG A 104 3.31 10.48 -22.69
N GLU A 105 3.93 10.51 -21.51
CA GLU A 105 4.99 11.47 -21.15
C GLU A 105 6.18 11.38 -22.12
N ALA A 106 6.58 10.16 -22.52
CA ALA A 106 7.63 9.95 -23.51
C ALA A 106 7.32 10.56 -24.89
N THR A 107 6.04 10.73 -25.21
CA THR A 107 5.58 11.29 -26.49
C THR A 107 5.39 12.82 -26.42
N SER A 108 4.88 13.34 -25.30
CA SER A 108 4.50 14.76 -25.15
C SER A 108 5.49 15.63 -24.39
N GLY A 109 6.49 15.05 -23.72
CA GLY A 109 7.53 15.77 -22.97
C GLY A 109 7.12 16.31 -21.59
N ASP A 110 5.82 16.58 -21.38
CA ASP A 110 5.28 17.12 -20.11
C ASP A 110 4.15 16.28 -19.50
N LEU A 111 4.06 16.32 -18.16
CA LEU A 111 3.00 15.69 -17.39
C LEU A 111 1.71 16.54 -17.41
N SER A 112 0.68 16.04 -18.07
CA SER A 112 -0.64 16.71 -18.11
C SER A 112 -1.20 16.99 -16.70
N PRO A 113 -1.80 18.18 -16.46
CA PRO A 113 -2.44 18.51 -15.19
C PRO A 113 -3.54 17.52 -14.77
N ALA A 114 -4.26 16.95 -15.74
CA ALA A 114 -5.28 15.95 -15.48
C ALA A 114 -4.67 14.66 -14.93
N LEU A 115 -3.57 14.20 -15.54
CA LEU A 115 -2.86 13.01 -15.13
C LEU A 115 -2.22 13.19 -13.74
N ARG A 116 -1.62 14.36 -13.46
CA ARG A 116 -1.09 14.69 -12.12
C ARG A 116 -2.17 14.58 -11.03
N ARG A 117 -3.39 15.08 -11.30
CA ARG A 117 -4.53 14.95 -10.37
C ARG A 117 -4.94 13.50 -10.17
N THR A 118 -4.98 12.70 -11.24
CA THR A 118 -5.29 11.27 -11.17
C THR A 118 -4.27 10.51 -10.32
N LEU A 119 -2.97 10.76 -10.53
CA LEU A 119 -1.90 10.14 -9.74
C LEU A 119 -1.97 10.55 -8.27
N SER A 120 -2.18 11.83 -7.98
CA SER A 120 -2.39 12.30 -6.61
C SER A 120 -3.54 11.54 -5.95
N ARG A 121 -4.71 11.46 -6.59
CA ARG A 121 -5.86 10.71 -6.05
C ARG A 121 -5.56 9.23 -5.84
N ALA A 122 -4.86 8.58 -6.78
CA ALA A 122 -4.53 7.17 -6.67
C ALA A 122 -3.57 6.86 -5.51
N TYR A 123 -2.50 7.66 -5.35
CA TYR A 123 -1.59 7.53 -4.21
C TYR A 123 -2.27 7.89 -2.88
N GLY A 124 -3.13 8.91 -2.88
CA GLY A 124 -3.91 9.30 -1.70
C GLY A 124 -4.90 8.22 -1.26
N ALA A 125 -5.59 7.59 -2.22
CA ALA A 125 -6.46 6.45 -1.96
C ALA A 125 -5.67 5.26 -1.41
N THR A 126 -4.49 4.98 -1.98
CA THR A 126 -3.60 3.92 -1.46
C THR A 126 -3.20 4.20 -0.01
N ALA A 127 -2.80 5.43 0.30
CA ALA A 127 -2.42 5.84 1.66
C ALA A 127 -3.58 5.66 2.64
N ALA A 128 -4.80 6.09 2.27
CA ALA A 128 -5.99 5.91 3.10
C ALA A 128 -6.31 4.44 3.37
N VAL A 129 -6.18 3.57 2.36
CA VAL A 129 -6.37 2.12 2.52
C VAL A 129 -5.30 1.52 3.43
N LEU A 130 -4.03 1.89 3.25
CA LEU A 130 -2.94 1.44 4.13
C LEU A 130 -3.17 1.87 5.59
N LEU A 131 -3.56 3.12 5.83
CA LEU A 131 -3.91 3.59 7.18
C LEU A 131 -5.09 2.80 7.77
N SER A 132 -6.09 2.48 6.96
CA SER A 132 -7.22 1.65 7.40
C SER A 132 -6.75 0.24 7.82
N ILE A 133 -5.76 -0.34 7.13
CA ILE A 133 -5.14 -1.62 7.52
C ILE A 133 -4.41 -1.51 8.87
N VAL A 134 -3.73 -0.38 9.14
CA VAL A 134 -3.08 -0.13 10.44
C VAL A 134 -4.12 -0.07 11.55
N VAL A 135 -5.18 0.72 11.36
CA VAL A 135 -6.27 0.84 12.35
C VAL A 135 -6.92 -0.51 12.62
N LEU A 136 -7.23 -1.29 11.58
CA LEU A 136 -7.76 -2.65 11.75
C LEU A 136 -6.79 -3.58 12.50
N ALA A 137 -5.49 -3.39 12.32
CA ALA A 137 -4.48 -4.15 13.06
C ALA A 137 -4.45 -3.77 14.54
N GLU A 138 -4.64 -2.48 14.88
CA GLU A 138 -4.74 -2.02 16.27
C GLU A 138 -5.99 -2.58 16.96
N VAL A 139 -7.14 -2.59 16.29
CA VAL A 139 -8.38 -3.21 16.80
C VAL A 139 -8.13 -4.68 17.11
N LEU A 140 -7.50 -5.41 16.18
CA LEU A 140 -7.17 -6.82 16.39
C LEU A 140 -6.21 -7.07 17.58
N ALA A 141 -5.39 -6.08 17.93
CA ALA A 141 -4.43 -6.18 19.02
C ALA A 141 -5.03 -5.89 20.40
N HIS A 142 -6.12 -5.13 20.46
CA HIS A 142 -6.73 -4.69 21.73
C HIS A 142 -8.07 -5.36 22.05
N GLY A 143 -8.70 -6.04 21.07
CA GLY A 143 -9.99 -6.72 21.24
C GLY A 143 -11.15 -5.81 20.90
#